data_AF-A0A3R9KCA4-F1
#
_entry.id   AF-A0A3R9KCA4-F1
#
_cell.length_a   1.000
_cell.length_b   1.000
_cell.length_c   1.000
_cell.angle_alpha   90.00
_cell.angle_beta   90.00
_cell.angle_gamma   90.00
#
_symmetry.space_group_name_H-M   'P 1'
#
loop_
_entity.id
_entity.type
_entity.pdbx_description
1 polymer ?
#
loop_
_entity_poly.entity_id
_entity_poly.type
_entity_poly.pdbx_seq_one_letter_code
_entity_poly.pdbx_strand_id
1 'polypeptide(L)'
;MKENIKHLHERIKHFQSLIDYMSECGQKYYLEKDWFDNPTLISIEYAKKEVEQAQKKLGLLSRRSVMRCILQLLHRLFHLG
;
A
#
# COMPACT_ATOMS: atom_id res chain seq x y z
N MET A 1 -15.33 4.98 -2.75
CA MET A 1 -14.02 5.62 -3.04
C MET A 1 -13.08 4.54 -3.56
N LYS A 2 -12.75 4.51 -4.86
CA LYS A 2 -11.76 3.55 -5.40
C LYS A 2 -10.39 4.06 -4.96
N GLU A 3 -9.89 3.60 -3.83
CA GLU A 3 -8.47 3.75 -3.50
C GLU A 3 -7.71 3.06 -4.64
N ASN A 4 -7.12 3.85 -5.54
CA ASN A 4 -6.51 3.32 -6.75
C ASN A 4 -5.29 2.49 -6.35
N ILE A 5 -5.17 1.27 -6.86
CA ILE A 5 -3.97 0.42 -6.71
C ILE A 5 -2.68 1.22 -6.99
N LYS A 6 -2.77 2.18 -7.92
CA LYS A 6 -1.71 3.16 -8.21
C LYS A 6 -1.29 3.98 -6.99
N HIS A 7 -2.25 4.52 -6.24
CA HIS A 7 -2.00 5.30 -5.02
C HIS A 7 -1.31 4.45 -3.93
N LEU A 8 -1.69 3.17 -3.79
CA LEU A 8 -1.01 2.26 -2.85
C LEU A 8 0.44 2.00 -3.27
N HIS A 9 0.72 1.83 -4.56
CA HIS A 9 2.10 1.69 -5.06
C HIS A 9 2.92 2.98 -4.89
N GLU A 10 2.33 4.15 -5.17
CA GLU A 10 2.98 5.45 -4.96
C GLU A 10 3.31 5.66 -3.48
N ARG A 11 2.38 5.30 -2.57
CA ARG A 11 2.59 5.36 -1.12
C ARG A 11 3.72 4.43 -0.67
N ILE A 12 3.78 3.19 -1.17
CA ILE A 12 4.89 2.27 -0.89
C ILE A 12 6.21 2.87 -1.37
N LYS A 13 6.27 3.35 -2.61
CA LYS A 13 7.50 3.94 -3.17
C LYS A 13 7.99 5.11 -2.34
N HIS A 14 7.08 5.98 -1.92
CA HIS A 14 7.40 7.13 -1.09
C HIS A 14 7.99 6.72 0.27
N PHE A 15 7.31 5.84 1.03
CA PHE A 15 7.81 5.41 2.33
C PHE A 15 9.06 4.55 2.25
N GLN A 16 9.23 3.76 1.19
CA GLN A 16 10.46 3.00 0.95
C GLN A 16 11.65 3.95 0.77
N SER A 17 11.49 4.99 -0.06
CA SER A 17 12.51 6.02 -0.24
C SER A 17 12.86 6.75 1.06
N LEU A 18 11.89 6.97 1.95
CA LEU A 18 12.13 7.57 3.27
C LEU A 18 12.90 6.63 4.20
N ILE A 19 12.58 5.33 4.18
CA ILE A 19 13.30 4.32 4.97
C ILE A 19 14.76 4.26 4.52
N ASP A 20 15.00 4.23 3.21
CA ASP A 20 16.35 4.17 2.65
C ASP A 20 17.15 5.42 3.08
N TYR A 21 16.57 6.61 2.90
CA TYR A 21 17.17 7.88 3.33
C TYR A 21 17.48 7.92 4.85
N MET A 22 16.51 7.55 5.70
CA MET A 22 16.71 7.55 7.15
C MET A 22 17.74 6.49 7.60
N SER A 23 17.82 5.36 6.89
CA SER A 23 18.76 4.28 7.18
C SER A 23 20.20 4.68 6.84
N GLU A 24 20.39 5.43 5.75
CA GLU A 24 21.70 5.97 5.36
C GLU A 24 22.17 7.09 6.29
N CYS A 25 21.27 7.99 6.71
CA CYS A 25 21.62 9.14 7.53
C CYS A 25 21.54 8.91 9.05
N GLY A 26 21.01 7.76 9.50
CA GLY A 26 20.84 7.45 10.93
C GLY A 26 19.90 8.41 11.68
N GLN A 27 19.05 9.16 10.96
CA GLN A 27 18.27 10.28 11.49
C GLN A 27 16.76 10.05 11.37
N LYS A 28 16.00 10.72 12.24
CA LYS A 28 14.53 10.80 12.18
C LYS A 28 14.15 11.85 11.12
N TYR A 29 13.25 11.51 10.20
CA TYR A 29 12.76 12.44 9.17
C TYR A 29 11.46 13.11 9.61
N TYR A 30 11.34 14.40 9.31
CA TYR A 30 10.08 15.13 9.45
C TYR A 30 9.31 14.98 8.14
N LEU A 31 8.14 14.32 8.19
CA LEU A 31 7.28 14.24 7.02
C LEU A 31 6.01 15.04 7.29
N GLU A 32 5.75 16.02 6.43
CA GLU A 32 4.47 16.72 6.41
C GLU A 32 3.41 15.78 5.88
N LYS A 33 2.44 15.44 6.74
CA LYS A 33 1.42 14.43 6.46
C LYS A 33 0.35 14.94 5.50
N ASP A 34 0.14 16.25 5.50
CA ASP A 34 -0.74 17.03 4.65
C ASP A 34 -0.08 18.40 4.50
N TRP A 35 -0.13 18.99 3.29
CA TRP A 35 0.47 20.29 3.00
C TRP A 35 0.18 21.30 4.12
N PHE A 36 1.25 21.72 4.82
CA PHE A 36 1.39 22.94 5.64
C PHE A 36 0.91 23.02 7.11
N ASP A 37 0.13 22.11 7.70
CA ASP A 37 -0.44 22.40 9.03
C ASP A 37 0.16 21.64 10.24
N ASN A 38 0.78 20.46 10.07
CA ASN A 38 1.37 19.75 11.22
C ASN A 38 2.49 18.76 10.84
N PRO A 39 3.79 19.15 10.91
CA PRO A 39 4.88 18.24 10.66
C PRO A 39 4.88 17.13 11.71
N THR A 40 4.62 15.89 11.28
CA THR A 40 4.66 14.74 12.18
C THR A 40 6.06 14.15 12.11
N LEU A 41 6.70 13.98 13.26
CA LEU A 41 7.96 13.26 13.33
C LEU A 41 7.71 11.79 12.99
N ILE A 42 8.28 11.32 11.88
CA ILE A 42 8.15 9.93 11.45
C ILE A 42 9.40 9.16 11.84
N SER A 43 9.22 8.06 12.58
CA SER A 43 10.28 7.10 12.82
C SER A 43 10.38 6.11 11.65
N ILE A 44 11.58 5.53 11.47
CA ILE A 44 11.81 4.42 10.53
C ILE A 44 10.80 3.29 10.74
N GLU A 45 10.48 2.97 12.00
CA GLU A 45 9.49 1.94 12.36
C GLU A 45 8.09 2.27 11.85
N TYR A 46 7.67 3.54 11.96
CA TYR A 46 6.38 3.97 11.41
C TYR A 46 6.36 3.83 9.89
N ALA A 47 7.41 4.29 9.21
CA ALA A 47 7.51 4.16 7.76
C ALA A 47 7.46 2.69 7.30
N LYS A 48 8.14 1.78 8.01
CA LYS A 48 8.07 0.33 7.76
C LYS A 48 6.65 -0.22 7.93
N LYS A 49 5.94 0.20 8.97
CA LYS A 49 4.56 -0.21 9.24
C LYS A 49 3.59 0.28 8.15
N GLU A 50 3.77 1.48 7.63
CA GLU A 50 2.99 2.02 6.51
C GLU A 50 3.20 1.18 5.23
N VAL A 51 4.44 0.83 4.91
CA VAL A 51 4.75 -0.07 3.77
C VAL A 51 4.08 -1.42 3.94
N GLU A 52 4.18 -2.04 5.11
CA GLU A 52 3.56 -3.33 5.41
C GLU A 52 2.03 -3.27 5.26
N GLN A 53 1.39 -2.23 5.80
CA GLN A 53 -0.05 -2.02 5.68
C GLN A 53 -0.50 -1.83 4.24
N ALA A 54 0.25 -1.04 3.45
CA ALA A 54 -0.05 -0.82 2.04
C ALA A 54 0.11 -2.11 1.20
N GLN A 55 1.15 -2.90 1.47
CA GLN A 55 1.35 -4.22 0.85
C GLN A 55 0.23 -5.19 1.21
N LYS A 56 -0.19 -5.22 2.48
CA LYS A 56 -1.31 -6.06 2.93
C LYS A 56 -2.62 -5.70 2.23
N LYS A 57 -2.91 -4.39 2.10
CA LYS A 57 -4.07 -3.90 1.32
C LYS A 57 -3.99 -4.32 -0.15
N LEU A 58 -2.82 -4.20 -0.79
CA LEU A 58 -2.61 -4.68 -2.17
C LEU A 58 -2.85 -6.19 -2.31
N GLY A 59 -2.33 -6.98 -1.38
CA GLY A 59 -2.54 -8.43 -1.35
C GLY A 59 -4.02 -8.81 -1.22
N LEU A 60 -4.78 -8.11 -0.38
CA LEU A 60 -6.23 -8.30 -0.23
C LEU A 60 -7.00 -7.94 -1.50
N LEU A 61 -6.64 -6.83 -2.17
CA LEU A 61 -7.24 -6.43 -3.44
C LEU A 61 -6.96 -7.46 -4.55
N SER A 62 -5.72 -7.96 -4.62
CA SER A 62 -5.33 -9.03 -5.55
C SER A 62 -6.11 -10.32 -5.30
N ARG A 63 -6.21 -10.78 -4.04
CA ARG A 63 -7.00 -11.97 -3.69
C ARG A 63 -8.48 -11.84 -4.06
N ARG A 64 -9.06 -10.67 -3.80
CA ARG A 64 -10.47 -10.38 -4.17
C ARG A 64 -10.67 -10.42 -5.68
N SER A 65 -9.70 -9.92 -6.45
CA SER A 65 -9.69 -10.04 -7.91
C SER A 65 -9.67 -11.50 -8.36
N VAL A 66 -8.76 -12.31 -7.82
CA VAL A 66 -8.62 -13.73 -8.16
C VAL A 66 -9.89 -14.53 -7.84
N MET A 67 -10.46 -14.34 -6.64
CA MET A 67 -11.73 -15.00 -6.27
C MET A 67 -12.85 -14.65 -7.25
N ARG A 68 -12.95 -13.38 -7.67
CA ARG A 68 -13.96 -12.95 -8.63
C ARG A 68 -13.78 -13.60 -10.00
N CYS A 69 -12.53 -13.77 -10.45
CA CYS A 69 -12.23 -14.50 -11.68
C CYS A 69 -12.62 -15.99 -11.57
N ILE A 70 -12.28 -16.65 -10.46
CA ILE A 70 -12.63 -18.06 -10.24
C ILE A 70 -14.15 -18.26 -10.23
N LEU A 71 -14.89 -17.39 -9.52
CA LEU A 71 -16.35 -17.42 -9.51
C LEU A 71 -16.96 -17.25 -10.91
N GLN A 72 -16.42 -16.35 -11.74
CA GLN A 72 -16.88 -16.17 -13.11
C GLN A 72 -16.62 -17.40 -13.98
N LEU A 73 -15.47 -18.06 -13.81
CA LEU A 73 -15.15 -19.29 -14.53
C LEU A 73 -16.09 -20.44 -14.12
N LEU A 74 -16.33 -20.62 -12.82
CA LEU A 74 -17.28 -21.61 -12.32
C LEU A 74 -18.70 -21.35 -12.86
N HIS A 75 -19.17 -20.10 -12.81
CA HIS A 75 -20.50 -19.74 -13.32
C HIS A 75 -20.65 -20.06 -14.82
N ARG A 76 -19.60 -19.89 -15.63
CA ARG A 76 -19.60 -20.28 -17.05
C ARG A 76 -19.69 -21.80 -17.22
N LEU A 77 -18.98 -22.57 -16.40
CA LEU A 77 -18.99 -24.03 -16.46
C LEU A 77 -20.37 -24.61 -16.10
N PHE A 78 -21.04 -24.05 -15.09
CA PHE A 78 -22.38 -24.50 -14.66
C PHE A 78 -23.54 -24.04 -15.56
N HIS A 79 -23.33 -23.06 -16.44
CA HIS A 79 -24.34 -22.58 -17.40
C HIS A 79 -24.24 -23.23 -18.80
N LEU A 80 -23.20 -24.04 -19.05
CA LEU A 80 -22.95 -24.71 -20.34
C LEU A 80 -23.30 -26.21 -20.34
N GLY A 81 -23.86 -26.72 -19.23
CA GLY A 81 -24.48 -28.05 -19.13
C GLY A 81 -26.00 -27.93 -19.04
#